data_AF-A0A4Q7CIC6-F1
#
_entry.id   AF-A0A4Q7CIC6-F1
#
_cell.length_a   1.000
_cell.length_b   1.000
_cell.length_c   1.000
_cell.angle_alpha   90.00
_cell.angle_beta   90.00
_cell.angle_gamma   90.00
#
_symmetry.space_group_name_H-M   'P 1'
#
loop_
_entity.id
_entity.type
_entity.pdbx_description
1 polymer ?
#
loop_
_entity_poly.entity_id
_entity_poly.type
_entity_poly.pdbx_seq_one_letter_code
_entity_poly.pdbx_strand_id
1 'polypeptide(L)'
;IDDTATMKGTDSDANLDAVAIAKQAYATYKTAIVITGKEDVIVQDNKAFVLANGSPLLARVTGAGCLLGGVIAGFLFRETEPDIEALIEAVSVFNIAAEVAAENENCGGPG
;
A
#
# COMPACT_ATOMS: atom_id res chain seq x y z
N ILE A 1 21.80 -19.22 12.95
CA ILE A 1 20.89 -18.10 13.25
C ILE A 1 21.64 -16.88 12.77
N ASP A 2 21.16 -16.24 11.72
CA ASP A 2 21.83 -15.08 11.13
C ASP A 2 21.59 -13.87 12.05
N ASP A 3 22.63 -13.48 12.78
CA ASP A 3 22.63 -12.38 13.77
C ASP A 3 22.63 -10.98 13.12
N THR A 4 22.49 -10.88 11.79
CA THR A 4 22.43 -9.58 11.08
C THR A 4 21.04 -9.17 10.64
N ALA A 5 20.01 -9.99 10.87
CA ALA A 5 18.62 -9.65 10.56
C ALA A 5 18.09 -8.55 11.49
N THR A 6 18.24 -7.29 11.08
CA THR A 6 17.63 -6.15 11.77
C THR A 6 16.13 -6.15 11.44
N MET A 7 15.31 -6.56 12.41
CA MET A 7 13.85 -6.49 12.29
C MET A 7 13.44 -5.01 12.31
N LYS A 8 13.17 -4.48 11.12
CA LYS A 8 12.72 -3.12 10.90
C LYS A 8 11.21 -3.12 10.98
N GLY A 9 10.64 -2.53 12.03
CA GLY A 9 9.19 -2.46 12.23
C GLY A 9 8.50 -1.69 11.09
N THR A 10 7.18 -1.71 11.05
CA THR A 10 6.40 -0.98 10.03
C THR A 10 6.65 0.54 10.02
N ASP A 11 7.27 1.09 11.07
CA ASP A 11 7.68 2.49 11.22
C ASP A 11 9.14 2.77 10.78
N SER A 12 9.61 2.10 9.74
CA SER A 12 11.01 2.21 9.30
C SER A 12 11.32 3.50 8.55
N ASP A 13 12.56 3.99 8.73
CA ASP A 13 13.17 5.20 8.15
C ASP A 13 12.50 5.76 6.88
N ALA A 14 12.06 7.02 6.95
CA ALA A 14 11.52 7.80 5.83
C ALA A 14 12.51 8.04 4.67
N ASN A 15 13.72 7.48 4.75
CA ASN A 15 14.82 7.64 3.79
C ASN A 15 15.06 6.39 2.93
N LEU A 16 14.22 5.36 3.08
CA LEU A 16 14.28 4.14 2.29
C LEU A 16 13.55 4.34 0.96
N ASP A 17 14.23 4.05 -0.15
CA ASP A 17 13.63 4.06 -1.48
C ASP A 17 12.66 2.87 -1.62
N ALA A 18 11.37 3.14 -1.35
CA ALA A 18 10.30 2.15 -1.43
C ALA A 18 10.20 1.51 -2.82
N VAL A 19 10.55 2.25 -3.89
CA VAL A 19 10.56 1.71 -5.27
C VAL A 19 11.68 0.69 -5.44
N ALA A 20 12.89 0.98 -4.94
CA ALA A 20 14.00 0.03 -4.97
C ALA A 20 13.68 -1.24 -4.15
N ILE A 21 13.09 -1.08 -2.96
CA ILE A 21 12.67 -2.20 -2.11
C ILE A 21 11.61 -3.05 -2.81
N ALA A 22 10.57 -2.42 -3.37
CA ALA A 22 9.50 -3.15 -4.05
C ALA A 22 10.02 -3.93 -5.27
N LYS A 23 10.92 -3.32 -6.07
CA LYS A 23 11.56 -4.01 -7.20
C LYS A 23 12.44 -5.18 -6.76
N GLN A 24 13.20 -5.02 -5.67
CA GLN A 24 14.01 -6.09 -5.13
C GLN A 24 13.13 -7.26 -4.63
N ALA A 25 12.08 -6.95 -3.87
CA ALA A 25 11.12 -7.95 -3.41
C ALA A 25 10.44 -8.66 -4.59
N TYR A 26 10.02 -7.92 -5.62
CA TYR A 26 9.44 -8.49 -6.84
C TYR A 26 10.44 -9.43 -7.55
N ALA A 27 11.71 -9.03 -7.64
CA ALA A 27 12.75 -9.86 -8.25
C ALA A 27 12.97 -11.18 -7.51
N THR A 28 12.88 -11.17 -6.17
CA THR A 28 13.03 -12.34 -5.30
C THR A 28 11.80 -13.24 -5.29
N TYR A 29 10.61 -12.67 -5.10
CA TYR A 29 9.39 -13.44 -4.86
C TYR A 29 8.58 -13.73 -6.12
N LYS A 30 8.81 -12.98 -7.21
CA LYS A 30 8.05 -13.11 -8.48
C LYS A 30 6.54 -12.97 -8.28
N THR A 31 6.15 -12.05 -7.41
CA THR A 31 4.76 -11.78 -7.02
C THR A 31 4.56 -10.28 -6.95
N ALA A 32 3.37 -9.80 -7.27
CA ALA A 32 2.99 -8.40 -7.11
C ALA A 32 3.33 -7.88 -5.71
N ILE A 33 3.93 -6.68 -5.65
CA ILE A 33 4.33 -6.03 -4.40
C ILE A 33 3.58 -4.72 -4.27
N VAL A 34 2.91 -4.52 -3.14
CA VAL A 34 2.34 -3.24 -2.72
C VAL A 34 3.01 -2.84 -1.41
N ILE A 35 3.70 -1.69 -1.41
CA ILE A 35 4.29 -1.08 -0.21
C ILE A 35 3.50 0.18 0.09
N THR A 36 2.91 0.25 1.28
CA THR A 36 2.12 1.41 1.69
C THR A 36 2.93 2.41 2.50
N GLY A 37 2.56 3.69 2.43
CA GLY A 37 3.27 4.75 3.12
C GLY A 37 2.65 6.14 2.90
N LYS A 38 3.48 7.17 2.92
CA LYS A 38 3.06 8.52 2.47
C LYS A 38 2.69 8.50 0.99
N GLU A 39 3.47 7.75 0.21
CA GLU A 39 3.17 7.36 -1.15
C GLU A 39 3.14 5.83 -1.17
N ASP A 40 2.18 5.26 -1.88
CA ASP A 40 2.09 3.82 -2.07
C ASP A 40 2.83 3.41 -3.34
N VAL A 41 3.60 2.34 -3.27
CA VAL A 41 4.36 1.80 -4.39
C VAL A 41 3.79 0.45 -4.79
N ILE A 42 3.49 0.30 -6.08
CA ILE A 42 2.99 -0.95 -6.66
C ILE A 42 3.98 -1.43 -7.71
N VAL A 43 4.42 -2.68 -7.62
CA VAL A 43 5.27 -3.35 -8.61
C VAL A 43 4.63 -4.64 -9.08
N GLN A 44 4.41 -4.74 -10.38
CA GLN A 44 3.92 -5.92 -11.09
C GLN A 44 4.36 -5.83 -12.56
N ASP A 45 4.55 -6.96 -13.23
CA ASP A 45 4.98 -7.04 -14.64
C ASP A 45 6.26 -6.24 -14.99
N ASN A 46 7.21 -6.16 -14.05
CA ASN A 46 8.40 -5.29 -14.13
C ASN A 46 8.11 -3.78 -14.27
N LYS A 47 6.86 -3.35 -14.07
CA LYS A 47 6.47 -1.94 -13.97
C LYS A 47 6.42 -1.53 -12.51
N ALA A 48 6.62 -0.25 -12.25
CA ALA A 48 6.51 0.34 -10.92
C ALA A 48 5.67 1.61 -11.01
N PHE A 49 4.69 1.75 -10.11
CA PHE A 49 3.83 2.92 -9.99
C PHE A 49 3.91 3.46 -8.57
N VAL A 50 3.79 4.78 -8.46
CA VAL A 50 3.74 5.51 -7.20
C VAL A 50 2.41 6.25 -7.16
N LEU A 51 1.64 6.01 -6.11
CA LEU A 51 0.35 6.64 -5.85
C LEU A 51 0.48 7.57 -4.65
N ALA A 52 -0.08 8.76 -4.75
CA ALA A 52 0.04 9.80 -3.72
C ALA A 52 -1.34 10.27 -3.21
N ASN A 53 -2.36 9.40 -3.32
CA ASN A 53 -3.65 9.64 -2.70
C ASN A 53 -3.66 9.20 -1.23
N GLY A 54 -4.53 9.78 -0.43
CA GLY A 54 -4.87 9.31 0.91
C GLY A 54 -5.02 10.44 1.92
N SER A 55 -5.36 10.08 3.16
CA SER A 55 -5.47 11.03 4.26
C SER A 55 -4.58 10.63 5.43
N PRO A 56 -3.90 11.58 6.11
CA PRO A 56 -3.20 11.32 7.36
C PRO A 56 -4.08 10.70 8.45
N LEU A 57 -5.41 10.85 8.36
CA LEU A 57 -6.35 10.19 9.28
C LEU A 57 -6.34 8.67 9.17
N LEU A 58 -5.96 8.07 8.02
CA LEU A 58 -5.84 6.62 7.89
C LEU A 58 -4.84 6.03 8.89
N ALA A 59 -3.74 6.74 9.18
CA ALA A 59 -2.75 6.31 10.17
C ALA A 59 -3.26 6.40 11.63
N ARG A 60 -4.43 7.01 11.85
CA ARG A 60 -5.09 7.14 13.16
C ARG A 60 -6.24 6.14 13.34
N VAL A 61 -6.62 5.42 12.28
CA VAL A 61 -7.66 4.37 12.33
C VAL A 61 -6.98 3.00 12.35
N THR A 62 -7.13 2.28 13.47
CA THR A 62 -6.57 0.94 13.59
C THR A 62 -7.15 0.00 12.52
N GLY A 63 -6.28 -0.78 11.89
CA GLY A 63 -6.68 -1.74 10.86
C GLY A 63 -6.93 -1.14 9.47
N ALA A 64 -6.68 0.15 9.23
CA ALA A 64 -6.81 0.75 7.88
C ALA A 64 -6.00 0.00 6.81
N GLY A 65 -4.72 -0.28 7.07
CA GLY A 65 -3.89 -1.07 6.16
C GLY A 65 -4.33 -2.53 6.02
N CYS A 66 -4.86 -3.13 7.09
CA CYS A 66 -5.40 -4.49 7.04
C CYS A 66 -6.64 -4.56 6.15
N LEU A 67 -7.53 -3.56 6.27
CA LEU A 67 -8.69 -3.41 5.40
C LEU A 67 -8.28 -3.23 3.95
N LEU A 68 -7.27 -2.40 3.67
CA LEU A 68 -6.73 -2.24 2.32
C LEU A 68 -6.27 -3.59 1.72
N GLY A 69 -5.62 -4.46 2.50
CA GLY A 69 -5.30 -5.83 2.06
C GLY A 69 -6.55 -6.64 1.66
N GLY A 70 -7.64 -6.49 2.41
CA GLY A 70 -8.93 -7.08 2.06
C GLY A 70 -9.57 -6.47 0.80
N VAL A 71 -9.45 -5.15 0.61
CA VAL A 71 -9.91 -4.45 -0.60
C VAL A 71 -9.12 -4.96 -1.81
N ILE A 72 -7.79 -5.00 -1.74
CA ILE A 72 -6.95 -5.56 -2.82
C ILE A 72 -7.40 -6.98 -3.17
N ALA A 73 -7.64 -7.84 -2.17
CA ALA A 73 -8.14 -9.20 -2.41
C ALA A 73 -9.49 -9.23 -3.16
N GLY A 74 -10.40 -8.28 -2.88
CA GLY A 74 -11.67 -8.13 -3.58
C GLY A 74 -11.52 -7.77 -5.06
N PHE A 75 -10.43 -7.11 -5.44
CA PHE A 75 -10.13 -6.70 -6.81
C PHE A 75 -9.38 -7.78 -7.61
N LEU A 76 -9.05 -8.93 -7.02
CA LEU A 76 -8.29 -9.98 -7.73
C LEU A 76 -9.13 -10.82 -8.68
N PHE A 77 -10.46 -10.89 -8.52
CA PHE A 77 -11.36 -11.68 -9.40
C PHE A 77 -10.92 -13.14 -9.68
N ARG A 78 -10.24 -13.79 -8.72
CA ARG A 78 -9.61 -15.13 -8.83
C ARG A 78 -8.37 -15.21 -9.73
N GLU A 79 -7.87 -14.09 -10.23
CA GLU A 79 -6.58 -14.02 -10.92
C GLU A 79 -5.44 -14.28 -9.94
N THR A 80 -4.53 -15.19 -10.31
CA THR A 80 -3.35 -15.51 -9.50
C THR A 80 -2.15 -14.61 -9.82
N GLU A 81 -2.19 -13.95 -10.98
CA GLU A 81 -1.22 -12.95 -11.42
C GLU A 81 -2.04 -11.72 -11.84
N PRO A 82 -2.48 -10.90 -10.87
CA PRO A 82 -3.38 -9.79 -11.15
C PRO A 82 -2.70 -8.75 -12.04
N ASP A 83 -3.48 -8.14 -12.94
CA ASP A 83 -3.04 -6.97 -13.69
C ASP A 83 -2.68 -5.84 -12.71
N ILE A 84 -1.62 -5.11 -13.03
CA ILE A 84 -1.21 -3.95 -12.25
C ILE A 84 -2.33 -2.90 -12.16
N GLU A 85 -3.19 -2.79 -13.18
CA GLU A 85 -4.35 -1.89 -13.17
C GLU A 85 -5.33 -2.22 -12.04
N ALA A 86 -5.59 -3.49 -11.76
CA ALA A 86 -6.48 -3.90 -10.66
C ALA A 86 -5.91 -3.53 -9.29
N LEU A 87 -4.58 -3.63 -9.13
CA LEU A 87 -3.89 -3.23 -7.91
C LEU A 87 -3.90 -1.71 -7.72
N ILE A 88 -3.66 -0.97 -8.81
CA ILE A 88 -3.73 0.50 -8.82
C ILE A 88 -5.15 0.94 -8.45
N GLU A 89 -6.18 0.36 -9.09
CA GLU A 89 -7.56 0.69 -8.83
C GLU A 89 -7.95 0.42 -7.37
N ALA A 90 -7.58 -0.74 -6.82
CA ALA A 90 -7.90 -1.08 -5.43
C ALA A 90 -7.31 -0.07 -4.43
N VAL A 91 -6.03 0.28 -4.59
CA VAL A 91 -5.35 1.23 -3.70
C VAL A 91 -5.89 2.65 -3.89
N SER A 92 -6.05 3.09 -5.14
CA SER A 92 -6.61 4.41 -5.45
C SER A 92 -8.04 4.57 -4.94
N VAL A 93 -8.92 3.58 -5.13
CA VAL A 93 -10.30 3.62 -4.62
C VAL A 93 -10.32 3.80 -3.10
N PHE A 94 -9.51 3.02 -2.38
CA PHE A 94 -9.44 3.10 -0.92
C PHE A 94 -8.93 4.48 -0.45
N ASN A 95 -7.85 4.96 -1.04
CA ASN A 95 -7.22 6.21 -0.62
C ASN A 95 -8.02 7.45 -1.03
N ILE A 96 -8.60 7.48 -2.23
CA ILE A 96 -9.48 8.56 -2.67
C ILE A 96 -10.73 8.61 -1.80
N ALA A 97 -11.32 7.45 -1.46
CA ALA A 97 -12.43 7.41 -0.50
C ALA A 97 -12.03 7.99 0.86
N ALA A 98 -10.80 7.73 1.33
CA ALA A 98 -10.28 8.29 2.56
C ALA A 98 -10.02 9.81 2.48
N GLU A 99 -9.54 10.32 1.35
CA GLU A 99 -9.42 11.77 1.08
C GLU A 99 -10.78 12.45 1.19
N VAL A 100 -11.76 11.95 0.43
CA VAL A 100 -13.12 12.49 0.40
C VAL A 100 -13.78 12.41 1.79
N ALA A 101 -13.56 11.32 2.53
CA ALA A 101 -14.07 11.18 3.89
C ALA A 101 -13.45 12.22 4.84
N ALA A 102 -12.15 12.50 4.71
CA ALA A 102 -11.45 13.47 5.53
C ALA A 102 -11.84 14.93 5.21
N GLU A 103 -12.25 15.22 3.97
CA GLU A 103 -12.74 16.54 3.55
C GLU A 103 -14.19 16.81 3.96
N ASN A 104 -14.91 15.80 4.46
CA ASN A 104 -16.30 15.96 4.88
C ASN A 104 -16.41 16.92 6.06
N GLU A 105 -17.38 17.84 6.02
CA GLU A 105 -17.62 18.83 7.09
C GLU A 105 -17.92 18.19 8.46
N ASN A 106 -18.41 16.95 8.46
CA ASN A 106 -18.70 16.17 9.66
C ASN A 106 -17.50 15.34 10.15
N CYS A 107 -16.39 15.32 9.42
CA CYS A 107 -15.17 14.62 9.84
C CYS A 107 -14.42 15.45 10.89
N GLY A 108 -14.70 15.18 12.16
CA GLY A 108 -14.06 15.86 13.30
C GLY A 108 -12.79 15.16 13.81
N GLY A 109 -12.42 14.00 13.27
CA GLY A 109 -11.32 13.17 13.76
C GLY A 109 -11.43 11.72 13.30
N PRO A 110 -10.62 10.82 13.89
CA PRO A 110 -10.51 9.42 13.45
C PRO A 110 -11.64 8.47 13.96
N GLY A 111 -12.62 8.98 14.70
CA GLY A 111 -13.76 8.20 15.22
C GLY A 111 -15.08 8.80 14.77
#